data_AF-A0A2A5H414-F1
#
_entry.id   AF-A0A2A5H414-F1
#
_cell.length_a   1.000
_cell.length_b   1.000
_cell.length_c   1.000
_cell.angle_alpha   90.00
_cell.angle_beta   90.00
_cell.angle_gamma   90.00
#
_symmetry.space_group_name_H-M   'P 1'
#
loop_
_entity.id
_entity.type
_entity.pdbx_description
1 polymer ?
#
loop_
_entity_poly.entity_id
_entity_poly.type
_entity_poly.pdbx_seq_one_letter_code
_entity_poly.pdbx_strand_id
1 'polypeptide(L)'
;MVKAMKVILLTTILLLCFSNEAKAKYIFNETTQYYAINEPEPEALLSTVSRTLKPACKSKRRVFTCISSTTDITYEPLKIGMGICRLSPVNVTESVTYRIPKWNQAYNVPLDVVKQWKSLIKESIAHAKHHGAIRNKYMKIANKKLLRLEARCSRIKKEAKKIIAKSHDKIKRDNKRLDSRQSHYPSSFPSEEQVDK
;
A
#
# COMPACT_ATOMS: atom_id res chain seq x y z
N MET A 1 -26.49 47.91 36.53
CA MET A 1 -25.27 47.10 36.28
C MET A 1 -25.55 45.60 36.08
N VAL A 2 -26.70 45.18 35.54
CA VAL A 2 -27.05 43.73 35.41
C VAL A 2 -26.93 43.20 33.96
N LYS A 3 -26.90 44.08 32.94
CA LYS A 3 -26.83 43.69 31.53
C LYS A 3 -25.43 43.28 31.04
N ALA A 4 -24.35 43.82 31.64
CA ALA A 4 -22.98 43.51 31.22
C ALA A 4 -22.54 42.08 31.57
N MET A 5 -23.11 41.50 32.64
CA MET A 5 -22.73 40.17 33.12
C MET A 5 -23.29 39.03 32.24
N LYS A 6 -24.40 39.27 31.51
CA LYS A 6 -24.99 38.28 30.59
C LYS A 6 -24.23 38.14 29.27
N VAL A 7 -23.51 39.19 28.83
CA VAL A 7 -22.78 39.18 27.56
C VAL A 7 -21.45 38.41 27.67
N ILE A 8 -20.82 38.46 28.85
CA ILE A 8 -19.54 37.77 29.11
C ILE A 8 -19.74 36.24 29.27
N LEU A 9 -20.93 35.81 29.72
CA LEU A 9 -21.25 34.39 29.87
C LEU A 9 -21.53 33.69 28.53
N LEU A 10 -22.01 34.42 27.50
CA LEU A 10 -22.27 33.85 26.18
C LEU A 10 -21.00 33.69 25.34
N THR A 11 -20.00 34.54 25.52
CA THR A 11 -18.74 34.46 24.76
C THR A 11 -17.80 33.35 25.23
N THR A 12 -17.90 32.91 26.49
CA THR A 12 -17.09 31.80 27.03
C THR A 12 -17.59 30.42 26.59
N ILE A 13 -18.88 30.27 26.27
CA ILE A 13 -19.44 28.99 25.81
C ILE A 13 -19.07 28.70 24.34
N LEU A 14 -18.87 29.72 23.51
CA LEU A 14 -18.59 29.53 22.07
C LEU A 14 -17.14 29.10 21.78
N LEU A 15 -16.19 29.32 22.68
CA LEU A 15 -14.77 28.96 22.47
C LEU A 15 -14.44 27.48 22.74
N LEU A 16 -15.32 26.71 23.39
CA LEU A 16 -15.08 25.29 23.69
C LEU A 16 -15.41 24.34 22.53
N CYS A 17 -16.09 24.83 21.49
CA CYS A 17 -16.55 24.00 20.36
C CYS A 17 -15.49 23.75 19.26
N PHE A 18 -14.31 24.39 19.32
CA PHE A 18 -13.21 24.15 18.37
C PHE A 18 -12.14 23.20 18.91
N SER A 19 -12.56 22.26 19.76
CA SER A 19 -11.75 21.08 20.07
C SER A 19 -11.65 20.24 18.80
N ASN A 20 -10.68 20.55 17.93
CA ASN A 20 -10.27 19.64 16.88
C ASN A 20 -9.78 18.36 17.59
N GLU A 21 -10.67 17.36 17.73
CA GLU A 21 -10.24 16.01 18.06
C GLU A 21 -9.07 15.71 17.14
N ALA A 22 -7.92 15.37 17.70
CA ALA A 22 -6.76 14.98 16.94
C ALA A 22 -7.11 13.68 16.21
N LYS A 23 -7.72 13.82 15.02
CA LYS A 23 -8.33 12.73 14.28
C LYS A 23 -7.23 11.81 13.79
N ALA A 24 -7.39 10.56 14.15
CA ALA A 24 -6.62 9.48 13.56
C ALA A 24 -6.65 9.53 12.04
N LYS A 25 -5.49 9.45 11.40
CA LYS A 25 -5.42 9.50 9.93
C LYS A 25 -4.74 8.24 9.39
N TYR A 26 -5.50 7.47 8.64
CA TYR A 26 -4.94 6.43 7.78
C TYR A 26 -4.94 6.92 6.33
N ILE A 27 -3.77 6.95 5.71
CA ILE A 27 -3.58 7.35 4.31
C ILE A 27 -3.00 6.17 3.55
N PHE A 28 -3.58 5.86 2.41
CA PHE A 28 -3.05 4.87 1.46
C PHE A 28 -2.79 5.59 0.13
N ASN A 29 -1.51 5.81 -0.18
CA ASN A 29 -1.08 6.47 -1.41
C ASN A 29 -0.68 5.43 -2.44
N GLU A 30 -1.27 5.51 -3.63
CA GLU A 30 -0.91 4.66 -4.76
C GLU A 30 -0.26 5.50 -5.85
N THR A 31 0.87 5.04 -6.36
CA THR A 31 1.56 5.66 -7.49
C THR A 31 1.92 4.59 -8.51
N THR A 32 1.83 4.93 -9.79
CA THR A 32 2.27 4.08 -10.88
C THR A 32 3.46 4.71 -11.56
N GLN A 33 4.55 3.96 -11.67
CA GLN A 33 5.74 4.33 -12.42
C GLN A 33 5.81 3.47 -13.69
N TYR A 34 5.73 4.13 -14.84
CA TYR A 34 5.94 3.48 -16.12
C TYR A 34 7.42 3.54 -16.50
N TYR A 35 7.93 2.48 -17.09
CA TYR A 35 9.27 2.48 -17.68
C TYR A 35 9.19 1.96 -19.12
N ALA A 36 9.95 2.59 -20.00
CA ALA A 36 9.99 2.24 -21.41
C ALA A 36 10.79 0.94 -21.63
N ILE A 37 10.25 0.07 -22.48
CA ILE A 37 10.97 -1.08 -23.05
C ILE A 37 10.99 -0.88 -24.56
N ASN A 38 12.20 -0.86 -25.12
CA ASN A 38 12.46 -0.60 -26.54
C ASN A 38 12.91 -1.85 -27.30
N GLU A 39 12.60 -3.05 -26.79
CA GLU A 39 12.91 -4.33 -27.46
C GLU A 39 12.05 -4.50 -28.72
N PRO A 40 12.62 -4.55 -29.93
CA PRO A 40 11.83 -4.76 -31.15
C PRO A 40 11.37 -6.21 -31.31
N GLU A 41 12.18 -7.18 -30.86
CA GLU A 41 11.91 -8.61 -31.08
C GLU A 41 10.96 -9.18 -30.01
N PRO A 42 9.76 -9.67 -30.38
CA PRO A 42 8.80 -10.26 -29.44
C PRO A 42 9.39 -11.37 -28.56
N GLU A 43 10.23 -12.24 -29.13
CA GLU A 43 10.84 -13.39 -28.47
C GLU A 43 11.78 -12.95 -27.34
N ALA A 44 12.42 -11.79 -27.48
CA ALA A 44 13.30 -11.21 -26.48
C ALA A 44 12.55 -10.36 -25.43
N LEU A 45 11.34 -9.87 -25.74
CA LEU A 45 10.60 -8.90 -24.93
C LEU A 45 10.47 -9.31 -23.46
N LEU A 46 9.97 -10.53 -23.22
CA LEU A 46 9.72 -11.01 -21.85
C LEU A 46 11.01 -11.10 -21.03
N SER A 47 12.12 -11.49 -21.67
CA SER A 47 13.43 -11.57 -21.04
C SER A 47 13.97 -10.18 -20.72
N THR A 48 13.83 -9.22 -21.64
CA THR A 48 14.28 -7.84 -21.48
C THR A 48 13.50 -7.12 -20.38
N VAL A 49 12.17 -7.23 -20.37
CA VAL A 49 11.30 -6.72 -19.29
C VAL A 49 11.76 -7.25 -17.94
N SER A 50 11.93 -8.57 -17.83
CA SER A 50 12.31 -9.17 -16.57
C SER A 50 13.71 -8.79 -16.10
N ARG A 51 14.68 -8.72 -17.00
CA ARG A 51 16.05 -8.32 -16.69
C ARG A 51 16.08 -6.88 -16.17
N THR A 52 15.33 -5.98 -16.79
CA THR A 52 15.20 -4.58 -16.39
C THR A 52 14.56 -4.43 -15.01
N LEU A 53 13.52 -5.22 -14.70
CA LEU A 53 12.81 -5.08 -13.43
C LEU A 53 13.46 -5.79 -12.24
N LYS A 54 14.11 -6.94 -12.45
CA LYS A 54 14.65 -7.78 -11.36
C LYS A 54 15.42 -7.00 -10.29
N PRO A 55 16.36 -6.08 -10.62
CA PRO A 55 17.08 -5.30 -9.62
C PRO A 55 16.17 -4.45 -8.74
N ALA A 56 15.25 -3.68 -9.34
CA ALA A 56 14.32 -2.81 -8.62
C ALA A 56 13.33 -3.61 -7.76
N CYS A 57 12.94 -4.80 -8.23
CA CYS A 57 12.00 -5.67 -7.54
C CYS A 57 12.67 -6.63 -6.55
N LYS A 58 14.01 -6.64 -6.46
CA LYS A 58 14.80 -7.56 -5.62
C LYS A 58 14.38 -9.03 -5.76
N SER A 59 14.00 -9.43 -6.98
CA SER A 59 13.50 -10.78 -7.27
C SER A 59 14.58 -11.63 -7.95
N LYS A 60 14.65 -12.91 -7.55
CA LYS A 60 15.45 -13.92 -8.26
C LYS A 60 14.67 -14.55 -9.43
N ARG A 61 13.35 -14.39 -9.45
CA ARG A 61 12.45 -14.97 -10.46
C ARG A 61 12.19 -13.99 -11.59
N ARG A 62 11.62 -14.48 -12.69
CA ARG A 62 11.09 -13.62 -13.75
C ARG A 62 10.07 -12.65 -13.13
N VAL A 63 10.00 -11.39 -13.56
CA VAL A 63 9.02 -10.41 -13.06
C VAL A 63 8.64 -9.46 -14.19
N PHE A 64 7.35 -9.17 -14.35
CA PHE A 64 6.85 -8.29 -15.41
C PHE A 64 6.30 -6.97 -14.85
N THR A 65 5.86 -7.00 -13.61
CA THR A 65 5.50 -5.84 -12.80
C THR A 65 6.09 -6.04 -11.41
N CYS A 66 6.24 -4.97 -10.64
CA CYS A 66 6.46 -5.13 -9.21
C CYS A 66 5.93 -3.99 -8.38
N ILE A 67 5.82 -4.28 -7.09
CA ILE A 67 5.35 -3.38 -6.06
C ILE A 67 6.50 -3.06 -5.11
N SER A 68 6.73 -1.77 -4.85
CA SER A 68 7.50 -1.33 -3.69
C SER A 68 6.61 -0.52 -2.76
N SER A 69 6.99 -0.45 -1.50
CA SER A 69 6.15 0.16 -0.48
C SER A 69 6.98 0.76 0.64
N THR A 70 6.52 1.88 1.18
CA THR A 70 7.02 2.49 2.41
C THR A 70 5.86 2.67 3.39
N THR A 71 6.15 2.51 4.67
CA THR A 71 5.17 2.68 5.75
C THR A 71 5.74 3.70 6.72
N ASP A 72 5.04 4.82 6.90
CA ASP A 72 5.34 5.83 7.90
C ASP A 72 4.25 5.81 8.99
N ILE A 73 4.69 5.74 10.25
CA ILE A 73 3.78 5.62 11.39
C ILE A 73 4.26 6.58 12.48
N THR A 74 3.42 7.57 12.81
CA THR A 74 3.67 8.51 13.89
C THR A 74 2.59 8.39 14.95
N TYR A 75 2.99 8.42 16.21
CA TYR A 75 2.08 8.42 17.35
C TYR A 75 2.74 8.96 18.60
N GLU A 76 1.92 9.56 19.48
CA GLU A 76 2.37 10.02 20.79
C GLU A 76 1.63 9.31 21.93
N PRO A 77 2.33 8.84 22.97
CA PRO A 77 1.68 8.35 24.18
C PRO A 77 1.02 9.49 24.96
N LEU A 78 -0.28 9.36 25.21
CA LEU A 78 -1.05 10.28 26.03
C LEU A 78 -1.49 9.57 27.31
N LYS A 79 -1.07 10.07 28.48
CA LYS A 79 -1.49 9.56 29.78
C LYS A 79 -2.97 9.88 30.01
N ILE A 80 -3.76 8.87 30.36
CA ILE A 80 -5.22 9.01 30.60
C ILE A 80 -5.64 8.60 32.01
N GLY A 81 -4.69 8.25 32.87
CA GLY A 81 -4.95 7.86 34.26
C GLY A 81 -3.69 7.44 35.00
N MET A 82 -3.86 6.71 36.10
CA MET A 82 -2.79 6.20 36.97
C MET A 82 -1.83 5.23 36.23
N GLY A 83 -0.87 5.79 35.50
CA GLY A 83 0.16 5.04 34.76
C GLY A 83 -0.32 4.36 33.48
N ILE A 84 -1.56 4.63 33.03
CA ILE A 84 -2.12 4.15 31.77
C ILE A 84 -2.02 5.23 30.70
N CYS A 85 -1.58 4.82 29.52
CA CYS A 85 -1.47 5.65 28.34
C CYS A 85 -2.29 5.05 27.19
N ARG A 86 -2.80 5.93 26.33
CA ARG A 86 -3.27 5.62 24.97
C ARG A 86 -2.35 6.25 23.93
N LEU A 87 -2.57 5.99 22.65
CA LEU A 87 -1.88 6.69 21.57
C LEU A 87 -2.77 7.80 20.99
N SER A 88 -2.26 9.03 20.91
CA SER A 88 -2.93 10.15 20.24
C SER A 88 -1.97 11.31 19.95
N PRO A 89 -1.93 11.88 18.73
CA PRO A 89 -2.59 11.37 17.51
C PRO A 89 -1.96 10.05 17.04
N VAL A 90 -2.63 9.34 16.13
CA VAL A 90 -2.04 8.21 15.39
C VAL A 90 -2.20 8.49 13.91
N ASN A 91 -1.08 8.54 13.20
CA ASN A 91 -1.05 8.62 11.75
C ASN A 91 -0.33 7.40 11.17
N VAL A 92 -0.96 6.77 10.19
CA VAL A 92 -0.39 5.65 9.43
C VAL A 92 -0.49 6.00 7.96
N THR A 93 0.65 6.21 7.33
CA THR A 93 0.75 6.47 5.89
C THR A 93 1.43 5.29 5.23
N GLU A 94 0.69 4.60 4.37
CA GLU A 94 1.19 3.51 3.55
C GLU A 94 1.29 4.00 2.11
N SER A 95 2.49 4.03 1.55
CA SER A 95 2.72 4.46 0.17
C SER A 95 3.18 3.26 -0.66
N VAL A 96 2.49 3.03 -1.77
CA VAL A 96 2.73 1.91 -2.68
C VAL A 96 3.06 2.45 -4.08
N THR A 97 4.12 1.92 -4.68
CA THR A 97 4.52 2.22 -6.06
C THR A 97 4.47 0.96 -6.90
N TYR A 98 3.63 0.97 -7.94
CA TYR A 98 3.57 -0.07 -8.96
C TYR A 98 4.50 0.29 -10.12
N ARG A 99 5.41 -0.61 -10.49
CA ARG A 99 6.28 -0.48 -11.66
C ARG A 99 5.73 -1.31 -12.80
N ILE A 100 5.42 -0.65 -13.92
CA ILE A 100 4.74 -1.26 -15.08
C ILE A 100 5.52 -0.96 -16.37
N PRO A 101 5.83 -1.98 -17.20
CA PRO A 101 6.49 -1.76 -18.48
C PRO A 101 5.54 -1.10 -19.47
N LYS A 102 6.08 -0.21 -20.28
CA LYS A 102 5.47 0.26 -21.52
C LYS A 102 6.32 -0.20 -22.68
N TRP A 103 5.78 -1.08 -23.52
CA TRP A 103 6.47 -1.56 -24.71
C TRP A 103 6.30 -0.54 -25.84
N ASN A 104 7.38 0.16 -26.17
CA ASN A 104 7.34 1.23 -27.16
C ASN A 104 7.29 0.68 -28.59
N GLN A 105 7.88 -0.50 -28.86
CA GLN A 105 7.92 -1.10 -30.21
C GLN A 105 6.64 -1.87 -30.57
N ALA A 106 5.61 -1.82 -29.73
CA ALA A 106 4.36 -2.56 -29.93
C ALA A 106 3.62 -2.22 -31.24
N TYR A 107 3.93 -1.09 -31.89
CA TYR A 107 3.32 -0.70 -33.17
C TYR A 107 4.02 -1.33 -34.39
N ASN A 108 5.22 -1.89 -34.21
CA ASN A 108 6.04 -2.49 -35.28
C ASN A 108 5.93 -4.02 -35.34
N VAL A 109 5.05 -4.61 -34.53
CA VAL A 109 4.90 -6.06 -34.39
C VAL A 109 3.49 -6.52 -34.79
N PRO A 110 3.32 -7.81 -35.13
CA PRO A 110 2.00 -8.39 -35.40
C PRO A 110 0.98 -8.15 -34.27
N LEU A 111 -0.29 -7.97 -34.65
CA LEU A 111 -1.36 -7.55 -33.72
C LEU A 111 -1.66 -8.61 -32.63
N ASP A 112 -1.54 -9.88 -32.97
CA ASP A 112 -1.65 -11.03 -32.07
C ASP A 112 -0.63 -10.93 -30.92
N VAL A 113 0.64 -10.62 -31.23
CA VAL A 113 1.69 -10.39 -30.23
C VAL A 113 1.32 -9.23 -29.30
N VAL A 114 0.78 -8.14 -29.84
CA VAL A 114 0.31 -7.00 -29.04
C VAL A 114 -0.83 -7.39 -28.11
N LYS A 115 -1.77 -8.22 -28.56
CA LYS A 115 -2.88 -8.72 -27.74
C LYS A 115 -2.35 -9.61 -26.61
N GLN A 116 -1.46 -10.54 -26.92
CA GLN A 116 -0.82 -11.42 -25.92
C GLN A 116 -0.06 -10.62 -24.86
N TRP A 117 0.73 -9.62 -25.29
CA TRP A 117 1.41 -8.70 -24.39
C TRP A 117 0.45 -7.93 -23.47
N LYS A 118 -0.61 -7.34 -24.04
CA LYS A 118 -1.62 -6.60 -23.26
C LYS A 118 -2.32 -7.49 -22.24
N SER A 119 -2.65 -8.73 -22.62
CA SER A 119 -3.25 -9.71 -21.70
C SER A 119 -2.31 -10.04 -20.54
N LEU A 120 -1.07 -10.42 -20.85
CA LEU A 120 -0.04 -10.76 -19.85
C LEU A 120 0.24 -9.60 -18.89
N ILE A 121 0.33 -8.37 -19.39
CA ILE A 121 0.55 -7.19 -18.54
C ILE A 121 -0.68 -6.85 -17.71
N LYS A 122 -1.89 -6.99 -18.25
CA LYS A 122 -3.14 -6.80 -17.47
C LYS A 122 -3.18 -7.73 -16.27
N GLU A 123 -2.87 -9.00 -16.45
CA GLU A 123 -2.80 -9.98 -15.36
C GLU A 123 -1.70 -9.64 -14.35
N SER A 124 -0.51 -9.30 -14.84
CA SER A 124 0.62 -8.91 -14.00
C SER A 124 0.32 -7.66 -13.16
N ILE A 125 -0.41 -6.70 -13.72
CA ILE A 125 -0.88 -5.50 -12.99
C ILE A 125 -1.91 -5.88 -11.94
N ALA A 126 -2.88 -6.74 -12.29
CA ALA A 126 -3.91 -7.19 -11.35
C ALA A 126 -3.28 -7.92 -10.15
N HIS A 127 -2.30 -8.80 -10.39
CA HIS A 127 -1.55 -9.47 -9.34
C HIS A 127 -0.79 -8.47 -8.44
N ALA A 128 -0.07 -7.50 -9.02
CA ALA A 128 0.61 -6.47 -8.25
C ALA A 128 -0.37 -5.63 -7.40
N LYS A 129 -1.54 -5.28 -7.95
CA LYS A 129 -2.60 -4.58 -7.20
C LYS A 129 -3.16 -5.41 -6.05
N HIS A 130 -3.25 -6.74 -6.17
CA HIS A 130 -3.62 -7.60 -5.04
C HIS A 130 -2.62 -7.53 -3.88
N HIS A 131 -1.32 -7.45 -4.15
CA HIS A 131 -0.34 -7.18 -3.08
C HIS A 131 -0.57 -5.82 -2.40
N GLY A 132 -0.89 -4.79 -3.19
CA GLY A 132 -1.26 -3.46 -2.66
C GLY A 132 -2.50 -3.52 -1.78
N ALA A 133 -3.53 -4.24 -2.21
CA ALA A 133 -4.77 -4.43 -1.45
C ALA A 133 -4.53 -5.19 -0.12
N ILE A 134 -3.64 -6.19 -0.11
CA ILE A 134 -3.22 -6.91 1.10
C ILE A 134 -2.56 -5.93 2.09
N ARG A 135 -1.65 -5.09 1.61
CA ARG A 135 -1.00 -4.05 2.44
C ARG A 135 -2.02 -3.08 3.01
N ASN A 136 -2.88 -2.53 2.16
CA ASN A 136 -3.93 -1.58 2.56
C ASN A 136 -4.81 -2.17 3.67
N LYS A 137 -5.28 -3.41 3.47
CA LYS A 137 -6.11 -4.14 4.43
C LYS A 137 -5.45 -4.22 5.81
N TYR A 138 -4.20 -4.70 5.87
CA TYR A 138 -3.54 -4.94 7.14
C TYR A 138 -3.04 -3.68 7.84
N MET A 139 -2.61 -2.64 7.10
CA MET A 139 -2.26 -1.35 7.69
C MET A 139 -3.49 -0.61 8.21
N LYS A 140 -4.63 -0.68 7.52
CA LYS A 140 -5.91 -0.16 8.03
C LYS A 140 -6.33 -0.86 9.34
N ILE A 141 -6.11 -2.17 9.45
CA ILE A 141 -6.34 -2.92 10.70
C ILE A 141 -5.35 -2.49 11.79
N ALA A 142 -4.07 -2.31 11.45
CA ALA A 142 -3.06 -1.84 12.39
C ALA A 142 -3.44 -0.47 12.98
N ASN A 143 -3.82 0.49 12.12
CA ASN A 143 -4.27 1.80 12.53
C ASN A 143 -5.43 1.74 13.55
N LYS A 144 -6.49 0.96 13.23
CA LYS A 144 -7.63 0.77 14.16
C LYS A 144 -7.21 0.20 15.52
N LYS A 145 -6.21 -0.69 15.53
CA LYS A 145 -5.69 -1.28 16.78
C LYS A 145 -4.83 -0.32 17.57
N LEU A 146 -4.00 0.48 16.90
CA LEU A 146 -3.18 1.52 17.54
C LEU A 146 -4.06 2.56 18.23
N LEU A 147 -5.18 2.94 17.61
CA LEU A 147 -6.13 3.89 18.20
C LEU A 147 -6.84 3.42 19.46
N ARG A 148 -7.08 2.11 19.55
CA ARG A 148 -7.72 1.47 20.70
C ARG A 148 -6.70 0.94 21.71
N LEU A 149 -5.40 1.18 21.47
CA LEU A 149 -4.36 0.67 22.32
C LEU A 149 -4.31 1.48 23.60
N GLU A 150 -4.63 0.82 24.70
CA GLU A 150 -4.37 1.29 26.05
C GLU A 150 -3.44 0.31 26.75
N ALA A 151 -2.42 0.83 27.41
CA ALA A 151 -1.45 0.03 28.15
C ALA A 151 -0.78 0.87 29.24
N ARG A 152 -0.03 0.23 30.13
CA ARG A 152 0.89 0.96 31.01
C ARG A 152 1.80 1.85 30.16
N CYS A 153 2.00 3.10 30.58
CA CYS A 153 2.81 4.07 29.84
C CYS A 153 4.23 3.56 29.55
N SER A 154 4.81 2.76 30.46
CA SER A 154 6.12 2.11 30.26
C SER A 154 6.13 1.06 29.15
N ARG A 155 4.97 0.55 28.73
CA ARG A 155 4.82 -0.53 27.74
C ARG A 155 4.15 -0.09 26.45
N ILE A 156 3.49 1.05 26.41
CA ILE A 156 2.66 1.50 25.29
C ILE A 156 3.40 1.46 23.94
N LYS A 157 4.64 1.96 23.88
CA LYS A 157 5.47 1.92 22.67
C LYS A 157 5.83 0.48 22.26
N LYS A 158 6.07 -0.42 23.21
CA LYS A 158 6.35 -1.84 22.95
C LYS A 158 5.13 -2.55 22.38
N GLU A 159 3.95 -2.30 22.94
CA GLU A 159 2.71 -2.91 22.45
C GLU A 159 2.32 -2.35 21.07
N ALA A 160 2.53 -1.06 20.81
CA ALA A 160 2.37 -0.45 19.49
C ALA A 160 3.26 -1.13 18.43
N LYS A 161 4.55 -1.31 18.73
CA LYS A 161 5.50 -2.02 17.86
C LYS A 161 5.04 -3.45 17.55
N LYS A 162 4.47 -4.18 18.52
CA LYS A 162 3.91 -5.53 18.29
C LYS A 162 2.73 -5.52 17.33
N ILE A 163 1.83 -4.53 17.42
CA ILE A 163 0.70 -4.39 16.48
C ILE A 163 1.20 -4.19 15.05
N ILE A 164 2.21 -3.33 14.88
CA ILE A 164 2.82 -3.02 13.58
C ILE A 164 3.51 -4.26 13.02
N ALA A 165 4.38 -4.90 13.80
CA ALA A 165 5.09 -6.12 13.41
C ALA A 165 4.13 -7.25 13.00
N LYS A 166 3.09 -7.51 13.81
CA LYS A 166 2.07 -8.53 13.49
C LYS A 166 1.33 -8.24 12.19
N SER A 167 1.15 -6.96 11.85
CA SER A 167 0.53 -6.56 10.59
C SER A 167 1.46 -6.77 9.40
N HIS A 168 2.76 -6.46 9.53
CA HIS A 168 3.76 -6.81 8.51
C HIS A 168 3.90 -8.33 8.30
N ASP A 169 3.86 -9.13 9.37
CA ASP A 169 3.90 -10.59 9.25
C ASP A 169 2.69 -11.13 8.49
N LYS A 170 1.51 -10.55 8.71
CA LYS A 170 0.29 -10.91 7.96
C LYS A 170 0.40 -10.53 6.49
N ILE A 171 0.92 -9.34 6.18
CA ILE A 171 1.20 -8.92 4.80
C ILE A 171 2.14 -9.92 4.12
N LYS A 172 3.26 -10.26 4.77
CA LYS A 172 4.24 -11.21 4.22
C LYS A 172 3.63 -12.59 3.96
N ARG A 173 2.85 -13.11 4.91
CA ARG A 173 2.19 -14.42 4.77
C ARG A 173 1.15 -14.43 3.65
N ASP A 174 0.31 -13.41 3.57
CA ASP A 174 -0.75 -13.35 2.57
C ASP A 174 -0.19 -13.07 1.16
N ASN A 175 0.87 -12.27 1.05
CA ASN A 175 1.60 -12.11 -0.21
C ASN A 175 2.20 -13.46 -0.67
N LYS A 176 2.88 -14.18 0.23
CA LYS A 176 3.41 -15.53 -0.10
C LYS A 176 2.30 -16.49 -0.52
N ARG A 177 1.13 -16.43 0.13
CA ARG A 177 -0.03 -17.25 -0.23
C ARG A 177 -0.59 -16.85 -1.60
N LEU A 178 -0.66 -15.57 -1.91
CA LEU A 178 -1.06 -15.07 -3.23
C LEU A 178 -0.11 -15.62 -4.31
N ASP A 179 1.20 -15.44 -4.12
CA ASP A 179 2.26 -15.91 -5.04
C ASP A 179 2.21 -17.43 -5.27
N SER A 180 1.83 -18.20 -4.25
CA SER A 180 1.74 -19.66 -4.36
C SER A 180 0.48 -20.15 -5.09
N ARG A 181 -0.59 -19.35 -5.12
CA ARG A 181 -1.89 -19.73 -5.68
C ARG A 181 -2.04 -19.34 -7.14
N GLN A 182 -1.33 -18.30 -7.54
CA GLN A 182 -1.47 -17.75 -8.86
C GLN A 182 -0.15 -17.93 -9.63
N SER A 183 -0.19 -18.69 -10.72
CA SER A 183 0.95 -18.79 -11.64
C SER A 183 1.06 -17.49 -12.42
N HIS A 184 2.13 -16.72 -12.21
CA HIS A 184 2.31 -15.39 -12.82
C HIS A 184 3.65 -15.21 -13.54
N TYR A 185 4.30 -16.33 -13.86
CA TYR A 185 5.58 -16.32 -14.58
C TYR A 185 5.49 -17.15 -15.86
N PRO A 186 4.70 -16.73 -16.85
CA PRO A 186 4.71 -17.37 -18.15
C PRO A 186 6.15 -17.42 -18.72
N SER A 187 6.54 -18.60 -19.18
CA SER A 187 7.84 -18.85 -19.83
C SER A 187 7.86 -18.30 -21.27
N SER A 188 6.69 -18.23 -21.90
CA SER A 188 6.41 -17.75 -23.27
C SER A 188 5.12 -16.91 -23.26
N PHE A 189 4.78 -16.24 -24.36
CA PHE A 189 3.44 -15.66 -24.48
C PHE A 189 2.37 -16.76 -24.36
N PRO A 190 1.18 -16.44 -23.80
CA PRO A 190 0.05 -17.35 -23.80
C PRO A 190 -0.33 -17.71 -25.24
N SER A 191 -0.68 -18.97 -25.50
CA SER A 191 -1.18 -19.42 -26.81
C SER A 191 -2.53 -18.77 -27.12
N GLU A 192 -2.90 -18.68 -28.40
CA GLU A 192 -4.15 -18.01 -28.84
C GLU A 192 -5.40 -18.53 -28.11
N GLU A 193 -5.49 -19.83 -27.81
CA GLU A 193 -6.60 -20.44 -27.07
C GLU A 193 -6.83 -19.89 -25.65
N GLN A 194 -5.83 -19.21 -25.07
CA GLN A 194 -5.90 -18.64 -23.72
C GLN A 194 -6.31 -17.16 -23.71
N VAL A 195 -6.34 -16.50 -24.88
CA VAL A 195 -6.60 -15.05 -24.98
C VAL A 195 -8.09 -14.72 -25.08
N ASP A 196 -8.93 -15.68 -25.48
CA ASP A 196 -10.37 -15.49 -25.76
C ASP A 196 -11.32 -15.94 -24.63
N LYS A 197 -10.81 -16.13 -23.40
CA LYS A 197 -11.62 -16.43 -22.20
C LYS A 197 -11.66 -15.25 -21.23
#